data_AF-A0A8T3CRY9-F1
#
_entry.id   AF-A0A8T3CRY9-F1
#
_cell.length_a   1.000
_cell.length_b   1.000
_cell.length_c   1.000
_cell.angle_alpha   90.00
_cell.angle_beta   90.00
_cell.angle_gamma   90.00
#
_symmetry.space_group_name_H-M   'P 1'
#
loop_
_entity.id
_entity.type
_entity.pdbx_description
1 polymer ?
#
loop_
_entity_poly.entity_id
_entity_poly.type
_entity_poly.pdbx_seq_one_letter_code
_entity_poly.pdbx_strand_id
1 'polypeptide(L)'
;MEKEGGAYGYFNDTLSHNGWGVLELRAGYGKTPETDEKTFFLAGYLEGFLTAGQMFSHYTNMYPQVIKDPKVLGPLKDFMSKQDLWTREQVKVNKNSDPLWQHMGLILAQMDGLQAGAAHWAKSRQREPLSMFAVWFLNAVGDLLDLIPALVPANRFKVPGMGHCSALIKMLPGYENLLLAHSSWYTYAATMRIYKHWDFRLTEPHAATGKMSFSSYPGFLVSLDDFYLLGSQLLMTQTTNSIFNTSLFSMVTPHSLLAWQRVRLAHALAHSGEEWAKTFAKYNSGTYNNQYMVVDLSKVSLGNRIQDGALTIVEQIPGLVVYSDQSQALRQGYWPSYNVPFHPEIYNLSGYGEMWKRRGEDFSYDLCPRAKIFRRDQSGVKDLASMKLIMRYNNYKKDPYAKGHPCKTICCRNDLRRKGPHPGGCYDTKVTDFHMAQHFVAEAVNGPTTQGGLPAFSWSQFNHTIHQGLPPTYNFTFVTMQPVLFQP
;
A
#
# COMPACT_ATOMS: atom_id res chain seq x y z
N MET A 1 -18.30 -7.27 22.50
CA MET A 1 -18.67 -6.65 21.22
C MET A 1 -20.18 -6.58 21.19
N GLU A 2 -20.74 -5.41 20.93
CA GLU A 2 -22.17 -5.22 20.71
C GLU A 2 -22.48 -5.57 19.25
N LYS A 3 -23.27 -6.62 18.99
CA LYS A 3 -23.54 -7.12 17.63
C LYS A 3 -24.83 -6.56 17.03
N GLU A 4 -25.63 -5.84 17.82
CA GLU A 4 -26.90 -5.27 17.34
C GLU A 4 -26.74 -3.94 16.60
N GLY A 5 -25.59 -3.28 16.73
CA GLY A 5 -25.28 -2.01 16.05
C GLY A 5 -24.97 -2.15 14.55
N GLY A 6 -25.10 -1.04 13.80
CA GLY A 6 -24.83 -1.02 12.35
C GLY A 6 -23.36 -1.27 11.95
N ALA A 7 -22.43 -1.18 12.90
CA ALA A 7 -21.04 -1.64 12.77
C ALA A 7 -20.50 -2.13 14.12
N TYR A 8 -19.64 -3.15 14.11
CA TYR A 8 -18.97 -3.69 15.29
C TYR A 8 -17.60 -4.26 14.93
N GLY A 9 -16.72 -4.41 15.92
CA GLY A 9 -15.35 -4.82 15.69
C GLY A 9 -14.47 -4.60 16.91
N TYR A 10 -13.17 -4.82 16.74
CA TYR A 10 -12.17 -4.58 17.78
C TYR A 10 -10.84 -4.15 17.19
N PHE A 11 -10.04 -3.47 18.01
CA PHE A 11 -8.64 -3.20 17.74
C PHE A 11 -7.80 -3.85 18.83
N ASN A 12 -6.95 -4.80 18.44
CA ASN A 12 -5.98 -5.43 19.32
C ASN A 12 -4.63 -4.71 19.17
N ASP A 13 -4.26 -3.91 20.17
CA ASP A 13 -3.01 -3.16 20.16
C ASP A 13 -1.83 -4.03 20.62
N THR A 14 -1.31 -4.86 19.72
CA THR A 14 -0.14 -5.72 19.97
C THR A 14 1.15 -5.19 19.34
N LEU A 15 1.19 -3.93 18.88
CA LEU A 15 2.33 -3.34 18.17
C LEU A 15 3.65 -3.48 18.92
N SER A 16 3.64 -3.25 20.24
CA SER A 16 4.83 -3.36 21.10
C SER A 16 5.29 -4.80 21.34
N HIS A 17 4.41 -5.78 21.19
CA HIS A 17 4.69 -7.19 21.51
C HIS A 17 5.14 -7.98 20.28
N ASN A 18 4.43 -7.85 19.16
CA ASN A 18 4.67 -8.64 17.95
C ASN A 18 4.86 -7.78 16.68
N GLY A 19 4.90 -6.46 16.82
CA GLY A 19 5.10 -5.54 15.71
C GLY A 19 3.83 -5.16 14.94
N TRP A 20 2.64 -5.64 15.31
CA TRP A 20 1.40 -5.29 14.63
C TRP A 20 0.26 -5.02 15.59
N GLY A 21 -0.51 -3.96 15.37
CA GLY A 21 -1.90 -3.92 15.78
C GLY A 21 -2.76 -4.71 14.80
N VAL A 22 -3.89 -5.26 15.26
CA VAL A 22 -4.87 -5.95 14.39
C VAL A 22 -6.23 -5.30 14.58
N LEU A 23 -6.81 -4.81 13.48
CA LEU A 23 -8.13 -4.19 13.46
C LEU A 23 -9.06 -5.07 12.63
N GLU A 24 -10.20 -5.44 13.22
CA GLU A 24 -11.23 -6.18 12.51
C GLU A 24 -12.58 -5.47 12.66
N LEU A 25 -13.24 -5.17 11.54
CA LEU A 25 -14.51 -4.45 11.48
C LEU A 25 -15.52 -5.18 10.62
N ARG A 26 -16.75 -5.27 11.12
CA ARG A 26 -17.94 -5.68 10.36
C ARG A 26 -18.98 -4.57 10.38
N ALA A 27 -19.62 -4.33 9.24
CA ALA A 27 -20.65 -3.30 9.12
C ALA A 27 -21.76 -3.74 8.16
N GLY A 28 -22.99 -3.24 8.38
CA GLY A 28 -24.17 -3.61 7.57
C GLY A 28 -24.81 -4.95 7.96
N TYR A 29 -24.38 -5.53 9.08
CA TYR A 29 -24.90 -6.80 9.62
C TYR A 29 -25.89 -6.61 10.80
N GLY A 30 -26.22 -5.36 11.15
CA GLY A 30 -27.15 -5.06 12.24
C GLY A 30 -28.57 -5.58 11.98
N LYS A 31 -29.37 -5.70 13.05
CA LYS A 31 -30.77 -6.17 12.96
C LYS A 31 -31.63 -5.26 12.10
N THR A 32 -31.40 -3.95 12.18
CA THR A 32 -32.06 -2.95 11.35
C THR A 32 -31.20 -2.69 10.11
N PRO A 33 -31.71 -2.91 8.90
CA PRO A 33 -30.99 -2.57 7.67
C PRO A 33 -30.68 -1.07 7.63
N GLU A 34 -29.44 -0.75 7.32
CA GLU A 34 -28.96 0.63 7.14
C GLU A 34 -28.58 0.84 5.68
N THR A 35 -28.62 2.09 5.20
CA THR A 35 -28.08 2.39 3.87
C THR A 35 -26.58 2.12 3.80
N ASP A 36 -26.06 1.80 2.63
CA ASP A 36 -24.62 1.56 2.45
C ASP A 36 -23.80 2.79 2.86
N GLU A 37 -24.30 4.01 2.62
CA GLU A 37 -23.67 5.27 3.04
C GLU A 37 -23.52 5.34 4.57
N LYS A 38 -24.58 5.02 5.32
CA LYS A 38 -24.53 4.98 6.78
C LYS A 38 -23.68 3.82 7.29
N THR A 39 -23.68 2.68 6.61
CA THR A 39 -22.81 1.54 6.90
C THR A 39 -21.33 1.92 6.82
N PHE A 40 -20.91 2.58 5.74
CA PHE A 40 -19.53 3.06 5.57
C PHE A 40 -19.17 4.12 6.60
N PHE A 41 -20.08 5.08 6.87
CA PHE A 41 -19.86 6.08 7.91
C PHE A 41 -19.65 5.45 9.29
N LEU A 42 -20.48 4.49 9.69
CA LEU A 42 -20.36 3.80 10.98
C LEU A 42 -19.07 2.97 11.06
N ALA A 43 -18.68 2.30 9.97
CA ALA A 43 -17.41 1.57 9.91
C ALA A 43 -16.21 2.50 10.09
N GLY A 44 -16.21 3.64 9.38
CA GLY A 44 -15.21 4.69 9.54
C GLY A 44 -15.16 5.22 10.97
N TYR A 45 -16.32 5.55 11.54
CA TYR A 45 -16.46 6.03 12.91
C TYR A 45 -15.87 5.05 13.93
N LEU A 46 -16.18 3.77 13.79
CA LEU A 46 -15.66 2.74 14.68
C LEU A 46 -14.13 2.62 14.55
N GLU A 47 -13.59 2.59 13.33
CA GLU A 47 -12.14 2.60 13.11
C GLU A 47 -11.47 3.82 13.75
N GLY A 48 -12.03 5.00 13.50
CA GLY A 48 -11.50 6.27 13.97
C GLY A 48 -11.47 6.32 15.49
N PHE A 49 -12.53 5.86 16.15
CA PHE A 49 -12.60 5.81 17.61
C PHE A 49 -11.62 4.79 18.20
N LEU A 50 -11.59 3.57 17.66
CA LEU A 50 -10.74 2.49 18.19
C LEU A 50 -9.25 2.74 18.00
N THR A 51 -8.86 3.39 16.91
CA THR A 51 -7.44 3.58 16.53
C THR A 51 -6.93 5.00 16.76
N ALA A 52 -7.77 5.91 17.26
CA ALA A 52 -7.45 7.34 17.44
C ALA A 52 -6.09 7.56 18.12
N GLY A 53 -5.81 6.87 19.23
CA GLY A 53 -4.53 7.03 19.94
C GLY A 53 -3.31 6.83 19.04
N GLN A 54 -3.33 5.77 18.21
CA GLN A 54 -2.28 5.52 17.24
C GLN A 54 -2.34 6.47 16.03
N MET A 55 -3.52 6.95 15.61
CA MET A 55 -3.63 7.98 14.56
C MET A 55 -2.88 9.25 14.94
N PHE A 56 -3.01 9.72 16.19
CA PHE A 56 -2.28 10.90 16.67
C PHE A 56 -0.76 10.66 16.62
N SER A 57 -0.28 9.56 17.19
CA SER A 57 1.16 9.26 17.20
C SER A 57 1.72 9.05 15.80
N HIS A 58 1.00 8.35 14.92
CA HIS A 58 1.44 8.13 13.55
C HIS A 58 1.47 9.43 12.74
N TYR A 59 0.47 10.29 12.86
CA TYR A 59 0.49 11.63 12.25
C TYR A 59 1.68 12.45 12.74
N THR A 60 1.96 12.46 14.04
CA THR A 60 3.13 13.15 14.62
C THR A 60 4.45 12.62 14.07
N ASN A 61 4.56 11.31 13.86
CA ASN A 61 5.76 10.70 13.29
C ASN A 61 5.92 11.01 11.79
N MET A 62 4.82 10.95 11.03
CA MET A 62 4.84 11.03 9.57
C MET A 62 4.88 12.45 9.02
N TYR A 63 4.20 13.40 9.68
CA TYR A 63 4.15 14.80 9.25
C TYR A 63 5.54 15.39 8.92
N PRO A 64 6.55 15.34 9.82
CA PRO A 64 7.88 15.88 9.53
C PRO A 64 8.68 15.07 8.50
N GLN A 65 8.29 13.82 8.22
CA GLN A 65 8.93 13.00 7.18
C GLN A 65 8.49 13.40 5.78
N VAL A 66 7.23 13.83 5.64
CA VAL A 66 6.61 14.20 4.36
C VAL A 66 6.70 15.70 4.11
N ILE A 67 6.26 16.53 5.07
CA ILE A 67 6.26 17.99 4.97
C ILE A 67 7.47 18.54 5.70
N LYS A 68 8.55 18.78 4.93
CA LYS A 68 9.84 19.28 5.46
C LYS A 68 10.00 20.80 5.33
N ASP A 69 9.39 21.38 4.30
CA ASP A 69 9.41 22.83 4.05
C ASP A 69 8.03 23.41 4.36
N PRO A 70 7.90 24.34 5.32
CA PRO A 70 6.64 25.02 5.62
C PRO A 70 5.97 25.68 4.41
N LYS A 71 6.73 26.07 3.38
CA LYS A 71 6.20 26.69 2.15
C LYS A 71 5.27 25.75 1.37
N VAL A 72 5.41 24.44 1.54
CA VAL A 72 4.55 23.43 0.90
C VAL A 72 3.13 23.46 1.45
N LEU A 73 2.95 23.88 2.71
CA LEU A 73 1.69 23.70 3.42
C LEU A 73 0.52 24.45 2.80
N GLY A 74 0.74 25.70 2.37
CA GLY A 74 -0.30 26.53 1.73
C GLY A 74 -0.82 25.92 0.43
N PRO A 75 0.05 25.73 -0.59
CA PRO A 75 -0.31 25.11 -1.86
C PRO A 75 -0.92 23.71 -1.69
N LEU A 76 -0.39 22.90 -0.77
CA LEU A 76 -0.90 21.56 -0.53
C LEU A 76 -2.31 21.58 0.05
N LYS A 77 -2.58 22.41 1.07
CA LYS A 77 -3.92 22.57 1.64
C LYS A 77 -4.93 23.04 0.60
N ASP A 78 -4.55 24.00 -0.24
CA ASP A 78 -5.39 24.52 -1.32
C ASP A 78 -5.73 23.43 -2.35
N PHE A 79 -4.72 22.67 -2.82
CA PHE A 79 -4.94 21.56 -3.74
C PHE A 79 -5.86 20.49 -3.15
N MET A 80 -5.58 20.02 -1.94
CA MET A 80 -6.36 18.95 -1.30
C MET A 80 -7.81 19.39 -1.04
N SER A 81 -8.02 20.65 -0.64
CA SER A 81 -9.37 21.18 -0.43
C SER A 81 -10.16 21.27 -1.74
N LYS A 82 -9.53 21.75 -2.83
CA LYS A 82 -10.15 21.79 -4.16
C LYS A 82 -10.48 20.39 -4.68
N GLN A 83 -9.59 19.41 -4.44
CA GLN A 83 -9.79 18.03 -4.84
C GLN A 83 -10.95 17.36 -4.08
N ASP A 84 -11.05 17.57 -2.77
CA ASP A 84 -12.17 17.06 -1.96
C ASP A 84 -13.50 17.70 -2.38
N LEU A 85 -13.52 19.03 -2.58
CA LEU A 85 -14.70 19.76 -3.06
C LEU A 85 -15.18 19.24 -4.41
N TRP A 86 -14.26 19.14 -5.39
CA TRP A 86 -14.59 18.61 -6.71
C TRP A 86 -15.12 17.17 -6.62
N THR A 87 -14.49 16.31 -5.82
CA THR A 87 -14.93 14.92 -5.63
C THR A 87 -16.36 14.88 -5.08
N ARG A 88 -16.66 15.68 -4.05
CA ARG A 88 -18.01 15.75 -3.47
C ARG A 88 -19.05 16.28 -4.46
N GLU A 89 -18.69 17.26 -5.29
CA GLU A 89 -19.55 17.76 -6.37
C GLU A 89 -19.85 16.67 -7.41
N GLN A 90 -18.83 15.92 -7.85
CA GLN A 90 -19.02 14.81 -8.79
C GLN A 90 -19.90 13.71 -8.21
N VAL A 91 -19.71 13.36 -6.92
CA VAL A 91 -20.61 12.42 -6.23
C VAL A 91 -22.04 12.94 -6.21
N LYS A 92 -22.25 14.20 -5.86
CA LYS A 92 -23.60 14.80 -5.81
C LYS A 92 -24.32 14.73 -7.16
N VAL A 93 -23.61 14.95 -8.25
CA VAL A 93 -24.19 14.98 -9.61
C VAL A 93 -24.38 13.58 -10.18
N ASN A 94 -23.44 12.65 -9.93
CA ASN A 94 -23.37 11.39 -10.68
C ASN A 94 -23.71 10.13 -9.86
N LYS A 95 -23.88 10.20 -8.53
CA LYS A 95 -24.07 8.99 -7.68
C LYS A 95 -25.28 8.12 -8.03
N ASN A 96 -26.27 8.67 -8.72
CA ASN A 96 -27.49 7.95 -9.08
C ASN A 96 -27.40 7.29 -10.48
N SER A 97 -26.34 7.55 -11.24
CA SER A 97 -26.19 7.11 -12.63
C SER A 97 -24.85 6.41 -12.93
N ASP A 98 -23.82 6.60 -12.10
CA ASP A 98 -22.50 5.99 -12.26
C ASP A 98 -22.09 5.25 -10.97
N PRO A 99 -21.94 3.90 -11.00
CA PRO A 99 -21.49 3.11 -9.86
C PRO A 99 -20.15 3.59 -9.27
N LEU A 100 -19.25 4.14 -10.09
CA LEU A 100 -17.99 4.70 -9.62
C LEU A 100 -18.22 5.85 -8.64
N TRP A 101 -19.09 6.79 -9.00
CA TRP A 101 -19.40 7.95 -8.15
C TRP A 101 -20.28 7.59 -6.95
N GLN A 102 -21.12 6.56 -7.07
CA GLN A 102 -21.83 6.00 -5.92
C GLN A 102 -20.85 5.44 -4.88
N HIS A 103 -19.91 4.58 -5.30
CA HIS A 103 -18.88 4.02 -4.41
C HIS A 103 -17.90 5.07 -3.89
N MET A 104 -17.57 6.09 -4.68
CA MET A 104 -16.77 7.22 -4.18
C MET A 104 -17.49 7.94 -3.05
N GLY A 105 -18.81 8.10 -3.13
CA GLY A 105 -19.64 8.60 -2.02
C GLY A 105 -19.52 7.75 -0.77
N LEU A 106 -19.49 6.42 -0.89
CA LEU A 106 -19.29 5.50 0.24
C LEU A 106 -17.90 5.67 0.88
N ILE A 107 -16.84 5.80 0.05
CA ILE A 107 -15.48 6.04 0.53
C ILE A 107 -15.39 7.38 1.28
N LEU A 108 -16.04 8.43 0.78
CA LEU A 108 -16.10 9.72 1.47
C LEU A 108 -16.86 9.62 2.81
N ALA A 109 -17.99 8.90 2.84
CA ALA A 109 -18.74 8.66 4.07
C ALA A 109 -17.90 7.93 5.13
N GLN A 110 -17.09 6.92 4.73
CA GLN A 110 -16.16 6.26 5.65
C GLN A 110 -15.07 7.20 6.16
N MET A 111 -14.55 8.10 5.32
CA MET A 111 -13.55 9.09 5.73
C MET A 111 -14.15 10.13 6.71
N ASP A 112 -15.37 10.60 6.46
CA ASP A 112 -16.09 11.50 7.35
C ASP A 112 -16.39 10.81 8.70
N GLY A 113 -16.80 9.55 8.65
CA GLY A 113 -16.95 8.69 9.83
C GLY A 113 -15.65 8.58 10.61
N LEU A 114 -14.53 8.27 9.94
CA LEU A 114 -13.20 8.14 10.55
C LEU A 114 -12.81 9.39 11.34
N GLN A 115 -13.01 10.58 10.75
CA GLN A 115 -12.73 11.84 11.44
C GLN A 115 -13.65 12.02 12.65
N ALA A 116 -14.94 11.76 12.50
CA ALA A 116 -15.92 11.91 13.58
C ALA A 116 -15.63 10.96 14.76
N GLY A 117 -15.26 9.71 14.48
CA GLY A 117 -14.89 8.72 15.49
C GLY A 117 -13.63 9.12 16.26
N ALA A 118 -12.60 9.56 15.54
CA ALA A 118 -11.37 10.06 16.15
C ALA A 118 -11.61 11.33 16.98
N ALA A 119 -12.50 12.23 16.53
CA ALA A 119 -12.89 13.42 17.25
C ALA A 119 -13.64 13.10 18.55
N HIS A 120 -14.55 12.11 18.52
CA HIS A 120 -15.22 11.65 19.74
C HIS A 120 -14.22 11.08 20.74
N TRP A 121 -13.29 10.22 20.31
CA TRP A 121 -12.24 9.73 21.18
C TRP A 121 -11.42 10.88 21.78
N ALA A 122 -11.01 11.85 20.96
CA ALA A 122 -10.22 13.00 21.42
C ALA A 122 -10.95 13.82 22.49
N LYS A 123 -12.25 14.09 22.28
CA LYS A 123 -13.11 14.77 23.26
C LYS A 123 -13.20 13.99 24.57
N SER A 124 -13.34 12.65 24.52
CA SER A 124 -13.35 11.80 25.72
C SER A 124 -12.04 11.85 26.52
N ARG A 125 -10.94 12.26 25.87
CA ARG A 125 -9.61 12.43 26.46
C ARG A 125 -9.25 13.89 26.73
N GLN A 126 -10.18 14.84 26.56
CA GLN A 126 -9.94 16.28 26.68
C GLN A 126 -8.78 16.77 25.79
N ARG A 127 -8.71 16.28 24.55
CA ARG A 127 -7.72 16.66 23.54
C ARG A 127 -8.38 17.27 22.32
N GLU A 128 -7.66 18.15 21.64
CA GLU A 128 -8.06 18.66 20.33
C GLU A 128 -8.15 17.52 19.30
N PRO A 129 -9.26 17.42 18.55
CA PRO A 129 -9.40 16.44 17.47
C PRO A 129 -8.36 16.60 16.36
N LEU A 130 -8.03 15.50 15.68
CA LEU A 130 -7.34 15.58 14.40
C LEU A 130 -8.21 16.37 13.40
N SER A 131 -7.61 17.39 12.79
CA SER A 131 -8.25 18.16 11.72
C SER A 131 -8.55 17.28 10.49
N MET A 132 -9.51 17.70 9.66
CA MET A 132 -9.78 16.99 8.41
C MET A 132 -8.55 16.93 7.48
N PHE A 133 -7.73 17.98 7.48
CA PHE A 133 -6.45 17.97 6.75
C PHE A 133 -5.51 16.85 7.24
N ALA A 134 -5.48 16.57 8.54
CA ALA A 134 -4.66 15.46 9.06
C ALA A 134 -5.19 14.11 8.56
N VAL A 135 -6.51 13.93 8.46
CA VAL A 135 -7.14 12.71 7.91
C VAL A 135 -6.83 12.57 6.42
N TRP A 136 -6.98 13.63 5.63
CA TRP A 136 -6.59 13.63 4.22
C TRP A 136 -5.09 13.33 4.05
N PHE A 137 -4.23 13.95 4.87
CA PHE A 137 -2.79 13.72 4.84
C PHE A 137 -2.44 12.24 5.05
N LEU A 138 -3.04 11.59 6.05
CA LEU A 138 -2.80 10.18 6.33
C LEU A 138 -3.20 9.29 5.15
N ASN A 139 -4.35 9.55 4.52
CA ASN A 139 -4.82 8.75 3.39
C ASN A 139 -4.04 9.01 2.08
N ALA A 140 -3.45 10.20 1.93
CA ALA A 140 -2.74 10.62 0.74
C ALA A 140 -1.21 10.46 0.82
N VAL A 141 -0.63 9.83 1.85
CA VAL A 141 0.84 9.78 2.03
C VAL A 141 1.59 9.32 0.78
N GLY A 142 1.06 8.33 0.06
CA GLY A 142 1.63 7.89 -1.22
C GLY A 142 1.52 8.96 -2.32
N ASP A 143 0.35 9.57 -2.47
CA ASP A 143 0.11 10.67 -3.42
C ASP A 143 1.00 11.89 -3.16
N LEU A 144 1.28 12.19 -1.90
CA LEU A 144 2.13 13.32 -1.47
C LEU A 144 3.57 13.20 -1.99
N LEU A 145 4.03 11.98 -2.33
CA LEU A 145 5.38 11.76 -2.88
C LEU A 145 5.55 12.42 -4.25
N ASP A 146 4.50 12.48 -5.06
CA ASP A 146 4.49 13.10 -6.38
C ASP A 146 3.86 14.51 -6.34
N LEU A 147 2.82 14.69 -5.51
CA LEU A 147 2.08 15.94 -5.43
C LEU A 147 2.93 17.09 -4.87
N ILE A 148 3.72 16.85 -3.83
CA ILE A 148 4.57 17.91 -3.25
C ILE A 148 5.59 18.43 -4.28
N PRO A 149 6.36 17.57 -4.98
CA PRO A 149 7.22 18.00 -6.08
C PRO A 149 6.49 18.72 -7.22
N ALA A 150 5.24 18.34 -7.53
CA ALA A 150 4.44 19.00 -8.55
C ALA A 150 4.02 20.42 -8.15
N LEU A 151 3.64 20.63 -6.89
CA LEU A 151 3.17 21.92 -6.37
C LEU A 151 4.31 22.89 -6.03
N VAL A 152 5.41 22.36 -5.49
CA VAL A 152 6.58 23.15 -5.11
C VAL A 152 7.83 22.50 -5.69
N PRO A 153 8.13 22.77 -6.98
CA PRO A 153 9.30 22.21 -7.64
C PRO A 153 10.58 22.63 -6.91
N ALA A 154 11.44 21.67 -6.61
CA ALA A 154 12.73 21.97 -6.02
C ALA A 154 13.64 22.67 -7.06
N ASN A 155 14.39 23.70 -6.63
CA ASN A 155 15.39 24.38 -7.48
C ASN A 155 16.50 23.46 -8.02
N ARG A 156 16.64 22.24 -7.49
CA ARG A 156 17.58 21.22 -7.97
C ARG A 156 16.91 19.85 -7.99
N PHE A 157 17.06 19.14 -9.10
CA PHE A 157 16.69 17.74 -9.20
C PHE A 157 17.49 16.91 -8.19
N LYS A 158 16.82 16.40 -7.16
CA LYS A 158 17.37 15.35 -6.29
C LYS A 158 16.85 14.03 -6.82
N VAL A 159 17.76 13.10 -7.11
CA VAL A 159 17.38 11.70 -7.35
C VAL A 159 16.59 11.26 -6.12
N PRO A 160 15.32 10.83 -6.26
CA PRO A 160 14.56 10.23 -5.18
C PRO A 160 15.40 9.17 -4.45
N GLY A 161 15.19 9.00 -3.15
CA GLY A 161 15.81 7.91 -2.41
C GLY A 161 15.57 6.56 -3.11
N MET A 162 16.52 5.63 -2.96
CA MET A 162 16.49 4.34 -3.65
C MET A 162 15.26 3.50 -3.21
N GLY A 163 14.23 3.44 -4.06
CA GLY A 163 13.15 2.44 -4.15
C GLY A 163 12.14 2.35 -3.00
N HIS A 164 10.85 2.24 -3.31
CA HIS A 164 9.77 2.19 -2.32
C HIS A 164 9.35 0.78 -1.88
N CYS A 165 9.59 -0.28 -2.66
CA CYS A 165 9.03 -1.61 -2.34
C CYS A 165 9.75 -2.70 -3.13
N SER A 166 9.60 -3.96 -2.72
CA SER A 166 9.89 -5.13 -3.57
C SER A 166 8.74 -6.13 -3.46
N ALA A 167 8.31 -6.70 -4.59
CA ALA A 167 7.27 -7.72 -4.63
C ALA A 167 7.72 -8.94 -5.45
N LEU A 168 7.18 -10.10 -5.10
CA LEU A 168 7.38 -11.33 -5.86
C LEU A 168 6.08 -12.14 -5.87
N ILE A 169 5.64 -12.51 -7.07
CA ILE A 169 4.61 -13.51 -7.28
C ILE A 169 5.31 -14.75 -7.84
N LYS A 170 5.16 -15.89 -7.17
CA LYS A 170 5.88 -17.11 -7.49
C LYS A 170 4.90 -18.25 -7.71
N MET A 171 4.92 -18.83 -8.90
CA MET A 171 4.25 -20.08 -9.19
C MET A 171 5.24 -21.24 -8.96
N LEU A 172 4.80 -22.27 -8.22
CA LEU A 172 5.62 -23.46 -7.99
C LEU A 172 5.69 -24.35 -9.25
N PRO A 173 6.75 -25.17 -9.41
CA PRO A 173 7.10 -25.79 -10.70
C PRO A 173 6.02 -26.64 -11.36
N GLY A 174 5.24 -27.39 -10.59
CA GLY A 174 4.10 -28.20 -11.04
C GLY A 174 2.76 -27.51 -10.84
N TYR A 175 2.74 -26.19 -10.64
CA TYR A 175 1.56 -25.40 -10.27
C TYR A 175 0.91 -25.84 -8.96
N GLU A 176 1.70 -26.42 -8.05
CA GLU A 176 1.21 -26.97 -6.77
C GLU A 176 0.70 -25.87 -5.84
N ASN A 177 1.24 -24.66 -5.97
CA ASN A 177 0.84 -23.50 -5.20
C ASN A 177 1.23 -22.20 -5.94
N LEU A 178 0.52 -21.12 -5.60
CA LEU A 178 0.84 -19.75 -5.99
C LEU A 178 1.15 -18.95 -4.74
N LEU A 179 2.33 -18.35 -4.69
CA LEU A 179 2.80 -17.55 -3.55
C LEU A 179 2.83 -16.07 -3.95
N LEU A 180 2.37 -15.19 -3.06
CA LEU A 180 2.45 -13.74 -3.25
C LEU A 180 3.12 -13.13 -2.03
N ALA A 181 4.11 -12.26 -2.27
CA ALA A 181 4.78 -11.55 -1.21
C ALA A 181 5.12 -10.11 -1.57
N HIS A 182 5.08 -9.25 -0.55
CA HIS A 182 5.37 -7.83 -0.68
C HIS A 182 6.18 -7.34 0.53
N SER A 183 7.24 -6.56 0.26
CA SER A 183 8.12 -5.96 1.26
C SER A 183 8.18 -4.45 1.05
N SER A 184 7.54 -3.69 1.94
CA SER A 184 7.48 -2.23 1.89
C SER A 184 8.81 -1.60 2.27
N TRP A 185 9.23 -0.56 1.55
CA TRP A 185 10.38 0.27 1.88
C TRP A 185 9.99 1.74 2.01
N TYR A 186 10.14 2.30 3.21
CA TYR A 186 9.94 3.73 3.40
C TYR A 186 10.69 4.20 4.67
N THR A 187 10.36 5.36 5.22
CA THR A 187 10.93 5.80 6.50
C THR A 187 10.50 4.84 7.62
N TYR A 188 11.42 4.49 8.52
CA TYR A 188 11.08 3.63 9.66
C TYR A 188 10.14 4.33 10.64
N ALA A 189 9.97 5.65 10.56
CA ALA A 189 8.93 6.35 11.32
C ALA A 189 7.49 5.91 10.93
N ALA A 190 7.34 5.22 9.79
CA ALA A 190 6.07 4.66 9.35
C ALA A 190 5.71 3.32 10.01
N THR A 191 6.59 2.68 10.79
CA THR A 191 6.37 1.31 11.32
C THR A 191 5.30 1.20 12.43
N MET A 192 4.41 2.17 12.58
CA MET A 192 3.21 2.04 13.39
C MET A 192 2.15 1.30 12.56
N ARG A 193 2.11 -0.03 12.71
CA ARG A 193 1.40 -0.89 11.78
C ARG A 193 0.09 -1.41 12.34
N ILE A 194 -0.94 -1.41 11.51
CA ILE A 194 -2.21 -2.09 11.77
C ILE A 194 -2.50 -3.01 10.59
N TYR A 195 -2.66 -4.31 10.84
CA TYR A 195 -3.25 -5.21 9.86
C TYR A 195 -4.77 -5.13 9.96
N LYS A 196 -5.46 -4.94 8.84
CA LYS A 196 -6.89 -4.63 8.81
C LYS A 196 -7.68 -5.73 8.12
N HIS A 197 -8.80 -6.08 8.72
CA HIS A 197 -9.81 -6.97 8.17
C HIS A 197 -11.15 -6.23 8.15
N TRP A 198 -11.72 -5.99 6.98
CA TRP A 198 -13.00 -5.33 6.82
C TRP A 198 -13.97 -6.28 6.12
N ASP A 199 -15.17 -6.43 6.69
CA ASP A 199 -16.29 -7.13 6.07
C ASP A 199 -17.54 -6.23 6.15
N PHE A 200 -17.80 -5.53 5.06
CA PHE A 200 -18.96 -4.67 4.92
C PHE A 200 -19.99 -5.35 4.04
N ARG A 201 -21.20 -5.55 4.57
CA ARG A 201 -22.35 -6.03 3.80
C ARG A 201 -22.95 -4.86 3.04
N LEU A 202 -22.91 -4.94 1.72
CA LEU A 202 -23.41 -3.91 0.82
C LEU A 202 -24.70 -4.38 0.15
N THR A 203 -25.58 -3.42 -0.11
CA THR A 203 -26.82 -3.63 -0.88
C THR A 203 -26.69 -3.14 -2.31
N GLU A 204 -25.67 -2.34 -2.62
CA GLU A 204 -25.36 -1.86 -3.96
C GLU A 204 -25.02 -3.02 -4.93
N PRO A 205 -25.77 -3.18 -6.03
CA PRO A 205 -25.68 -4.37 -6.89
C PRO A 205 -24.42 -4.46 -7.76
N HIS A 206 -23.70 -3.35 -8.00
CA HIS A 206 -22.46 -3.35 -8.79
C HIS A 206 -21.21 -3.59 -7.92
N ALA A 207 -21.36 -3.76 -6.60
CA ALA A 207 -20.25 -4.04 -5.71
C ALA A 207 -19.72 -5.47 -5.94
N ALA A 208 -18.45 -5.57 -6.35
CA ALA A 208 -17.74 -6.83 -6.44
C ALA A 208 -17.43 -7.41 -5.07
N THR A 209 -17.02 -6.56 -4.11
CA THR A 209 -16.81 -6.99 -2.73
C THR A 209 -16.78 -5.83 -1.72
N GLY A 210 -17.35 -6.07 -0.54
CA GLY A 210 -17.11 -5.28 0.67
C GLY A 210 -16.14 -5.95 1.65
N LYS A 211 -15.54 -7.08 1.28
CA LYS A 211 -14.63 -7.86 2.11
C LYS A 211 -13.18 -7.68 1.67
N MET A 212 -12.29 -7.32 2.59
CA MET A 212 -10.86 -7.20 2.32
C MET A 212 -10.00 -7.41 3.56
N SER A 213 -8.78 -7.92 3.37
CA SER A 213 -7.76 -8.04 4.40
C SER A 213 -6.42 -7.54 3.89
N PHE A 214 -5.79 -6.63 4.61
CA PHE A 214 -4.64 -5.87 4.11
C PHE A 214 -3.75 -5.30 5.22
N SER A 215 -2.45 -5.17 4.94
CA SER A 215 -1.53 -4.44 5.82
C SER A 215 -1.76 -2.94 5.70
N SER A 216 -1.71 -2.19 6.79
CA SER A 216 -2.05 -0.76 6.78
C SER A 216 -1.40 -0.02 7.97
N TYR A 217 -1.94 1.16 8.27
CA TYR A 217 -1.50 2.14 9.23
C TYR A 217 -2.72 2.76 9.95
N PRO A 218 -2.53 3.34 11.15
CA PRO A 218 -3.59 4.06 11.85
C PRO A 218 -4.16 5.21 11.01
N GLY A 219 -5.48 5.23 10.81
CA GLY A 219 -6.20 6.28 10.07
C GLY A 219 -6.11 6.20 8.55
N PHE A 220 -5.42 5.20 8.00
CA PHE A 220 -5.34 4.98 6.57
C PHE A 220 -6.48 4.07 6.13
N LEU A 221 -7.43 4.58 5.35
CA LEU A 221 -8.47 3.79 4.71
C LEU A 221 -7.95 3.07 3.44
N VAL A 222 -6.65 2.82 3.39
CA VAL A 222 -5.88 2.19 2.30
C VAL A 222 -4.66 1.48 2.91
N SER A 223 -3.99 0.62 2.15
CA SER A 223 -2.82 -0.12 2.59
C SER A 223 -1.57 0.76 2.57
N LEU A 224 -1.42 1.64 1.57
CA LEU A 224 -0.19 2.32 1.17
C LEU A 224 0.89 1.34 0.70
N ASP A 225 1.09 0.23 1.40
CA ASP A 225 2.19 -0.70 1.14
C ASP A 225 2.38 -1.03 -0.33
N ASP A 226 1.50 -1.74 -1.03
CA ASP A 226 0.12 -2.17 -0.81
C ASP A 226 0.10 -3.70 -0.86
N PHE A 227 -0.73 -4.32 -0.03
CA PHE A 227 -0.96 -5.77 -0.04
C PHE A 227 -2.40 -6.06 0.37
N TYR A 228 -3.18 -6.66 -0.53
CA TYR A 228 -4.61 -6.88 -0.36
C TYR A 228 -5.02 -8.30 -0.73
N LEU A 229 -5.87 -8.87 0.10
CA LEU A 229 -6.68 -10.06 -0.16
C LEU A 229 -8.14 -9.60 -0.26
N LEU A 230 -8.76 -9.74 -1.43
CA LEU A 230 -10.10 -9.20 -1.70
C LEU A 230 -11.14 -10.31 -1.81
N GLY A 231 -12.36 -10.05 -1.36
CA GLY A 231 -13.45 -11.04 -1.44
C GLY A 231 -13.95 -11.32 -2.85
N SER A 232 -13.52 -10.54 -3.86
CA SER A 232 -13.70 -10.84 -5.28
C SER A 232 -12.73 -11.92 -5.80
N GLN A 233 -11.92 -12.53 -4.93
CA GLN A 233 -10.84 -13.47 -5.26
C GLN A 233 -9.64 -12.83 -5.99
N LEU A 234 -9.59 -11.50 -6.03
CA LEU A 234 -8.44 -10.75 -6.49
C LEU A 234 -7.44 -10.55 -5.35
N LEU A 235 -6.15 -10.69 -5.65
CA LEU A 235 -5.06 -10.23 -4.81
C LEU A 235 -4.42 -9.02 -5.48
N MET A 236 -4.07 -8.00 -4.70
CA MET A 236 -3.41 -6.81 -5.24
C MET A 236 -2.20 -6.42 -4.41
N THR A 237 -1.09 -6.18 -5.09
CA THR A 237 0.09 -5.52 -4.51
C THR A 237 0.69 -4.56 -5.54
N GLN A 238 1.55 -3.64 -5.13
CA GLN A 238 2.20 -2.69 -6.03
C GLN A 238 3.66 -2.43 -5.63
N THR A 239 4.44 -1.81 -6.52
CA THR A 239 5.65 -1.09 -6.13
C THR A 239 5.71 0.27 -6.84
N THR A 240 6.17 1.30 -6.14
CA THR A 240 6.18 2.67 -6.69
C THR A 240 7.27 2.91 -7.71
N ASN A 241 6.88 3.41 -8.88
CA ASN A 241 7.80 3.94 -9.88
C ASN A 241 8.03 5.44 -9.63
N SER A 242 9.17 5.95 -10.05
CA SER A 242 9.50 7.38 -9.95
C SER A 242 9.18 8.11 -11.24
N ILE A 243 8.81 9.39 -11.14
CA ILE A 243 8.70 10.27 -12.30
C ILE A 243 9.98 11.12 -12.38
N PHE A 244 10.86 10.83 -13.33
CA PHE A 244 12.06 11.61 -13.58
C PHE A 244 11.85 12.71 -14.62
N ASN A 245 10.91 12.49 -15.55
CA ASN A 245 10.45 13.51 -16.47
C ASN A 245 9.44 14.45 -15.78
N THR A 246 9.95 15.49 -15.11
CA THR A 246 9.13 16.40 -14.30
C THR A 246 8.19 17.27 -15.13
N SER A 247 8.31 17.33 -16.46
CA SER A 247 7.34 18.03 -17.31
C SER A 247 5.94 17.41 -17.20
N LEU A 248 5.87 16.10 -16.89
CA LEU A 248 4.61 15.37 -16.70
C LEU A 248 3.79 15.90 -15.51
N PHE A 249 4.43 16.54 -14.52
CA PHE A 249 3.71 17.11 -13.36
C PHE A 249 2.77 18.26 -13.72
N SER A 250 2.91 18.85 -14.91
CA SER A 250 1.93 19.83 -15.43
C SER A 250 0.53 19.25 -15.63
N MET A 251 0.38 17.93 -15.70
CA MET A 251 -0.91 17.23 -15.80
C MET A 251 -1.56 16.92 -14.45
N VAL A 252 -0.87 17.17 -13.33
CA VAL A 252 -1.42 16.94 -11.99
C VAL A 252 -2.37 18.09 -11.65
N THR A 253 -3.66 17.79 -11.48
CA THR A 253 -4.70 18.80 -11.20
C THR A 253 -5.62 18.33 -10.06
N PRO A 254 -6.25 19.26 -9.32
CA PRO A 254 -7.22 18.89 -8.28
C PRO A 254 -8.52 18.29 -8.85
N HIS A 255 -8.78 18.36 -10.17
CA HIS A 255 -9.93 17.74 -10.82
C HIS A 255 -9.62 16.30 -11.23
N SER A 256 -9.14 15.51 -10.27
CA SER A 256 -8.75 14.12 -10.43
C SER A 256 -8.98 13.35 -9.13
N LEU A 257 -9.03 12.02 -9.20
CA LEU A 257 -9.11 11.17 -8.01
C LEU A 257 -7.71 10.74 -7.60
N LEU A 258 -7.36 10.93 -6.33
CA LEU A 258 -6.08 10.48 -5.78
C LEU A 258 -5.95 8.96 -5.88
N ALA A 259 -4.72 8.44 -5.92
CA ALA A 259 -4.47 7.01 -6.13
C ALA A 259 -5.14 6.15 -5.08
N TRP A 260 -5.11 6.54 -3.79
CA TRP A 260 -5.76 5.77 -2.74
C TRP A 260 -7.28 5.63 -2.95
N GLN A 261 -7.93 6.66 -3.52
CA GLN A 261 -9.36 6.64 -3.85
C GLN A 261 -9.61 5.67 -5.00
N ARG A 262 -8.81 5.76 -6.07
CA ARG A 262 -8.94 4.91 -7.26
C ARG A 262 -8.64 3.44 -6.97
N VAL A 263 -7.67 3.15 -6.10
CA VAL A 263 -7.39 1.80 -5.60
C VAL A 263 -8.60 1.24 -4.87
N ARG A 264 -9.20 2.01 -3.96
CA ARG A 264 -10.40 1.60 -3.21
C ARG A 264 -11.61 1.39 -4.12
N LEU A 265 -11.80 2.24 -5.13
CA LEU A 265 -12.84 2.06 -6.14
C LEU A 265 -12.64 0.79 -6.97
N ALA A 266 -11.41 0.54 -7.42
CA ALA A 266 -11.08 -0.66 -8.18
C ALA A 266 -11.29 -1.94 -7.35
N HIS A 267 -10.96 -1.94 -6.06
CA HIS A 267 -11.27 -3.06 -5.17
C HIS A 267 -12.78 -3.32 -5.01
N ALA A 268 -13.56 -2.25 -4.89
CA ALA A 268 -14.99 -2.37 -4.65
C ALA A 268 -15.77 -2.84 -5.89
N LEU A 269 -15.28 -2.55 -7.10
CA LEU A 269 -16.03 -2.74 -8.35
C LEU A 269 -15.51 -3.84 -9.28
N ALA A 270 -14.26 -4.29 -9.14
CA ALA A 270 -13.67 -5.21 -10.11
C ALA A 270 -13.82 -6.69 -9.74
N HIS A 271 -14.23 -7.49 -10.73
CA HIS A 271 -14.26 -8.96 -10.67
C HIS A 271 -13.10 -9.63 -11.40
N SER A 272 -12.32 -8.87 -12.17
CA SER A 272 -11.13 -9.36 -12.88
C SER A 272 -10.00 -8.34 -12.84
N GLY A 273 -8.78 -8.77 -13.16
CA GLY A 273 -7.63 -7.86 -13.26
C GLY A 273 -7.80 -6.78 -14.34
N GLU A 274 -8.48 -7.08 -15.45
CA GLU A 274 -8.77 -6.11 -16.51
C GLU A 274 -9.78 -5.04 -16.06
N GLU A 275 -10.86 -5.45 -15.39
CA GLU A 275 -11.83 -4.52 -14.81
C GLU A 275 -11.20 -3.63 -13.74
N TRP A 276 -10.30 -4.20 -12.93
CA TRP A 276 -9.53 -3.45 -11.95
C TRP A 276 -8.72 -2.35 -12.63
N ALA A 277 -7.99 -2.69 -13.71
CA ALA A 277 -7.19 -1.75 -14.47
C ALA A 277 -8.03 -0.63 -15.10
N LYS A 278 -9.15 -0.99 -15.74
CA LYS A 278 -10.09 -0.02 -16.35
C LYS A 278 -10.70 0.92 -15.32
N THR A 279 -11.06 0.41 -14.14
CA THR A 279 -11.62 1.21 -13.06
C THR A 279 -10.58 2.15 -12.47
N PHE A 280 -9.38 1.64 -12.19
CA PHE A 280 -8.26 2.41 -11.66
C PHE A 280 -7.78 3.53 -12.59
N ALA A 281 -7.89 3.34 -13.91
CA ALA A 281 -7.47 4.32 -14.92
C ALA A 281 -8.35 5.59 -14.97
N LYS A 282 -9.60 5.50 -14.49
CA LYS A 282 -10.54 6.63 -14.51
C LYS A 282 -10.06 7.75 -13.58
N TYR A 283 -10.10 8.99 -14.06
CA TYR A 283 -9.70 10.19 -13.32
C TYR A 283 -8.27 10.12 -12.74
N ASN A 284 -7.34 9.50 -13.48
CA ASN A 284 -5.94 9.40 -13.09
C ASN A 284 -5.36 10.75 -12.63
N SER A 285 -4.86 10.80 -11.41
CA SER A 285 -4.24 11.98 -10.81
C SER A 285 -2.78 12.21 -11.20
N GLY A 286 -2.09 11.19 -11.71
CA GLY A 286 -0.64 11.23 -11.88
C GLY A 286 0.13 11.29 -10.57
N THR A 287 -0.51 10.93 -9.46
CA THR A 287 0.10 10.86 -8.12
C THR A 287 0.14 9.42 -7.64
N TYR A 288 1.13 9.11 -6.81
CA TYR A 288 1.48 7.77 -6.39
C TYR A 288 1.65 6.79 -7.55
N ASN A 289 2.59 7.12 -8.43
CA ASN A 289 2.79 6.41 -9.69
C ASN A 289 3.39 5.02 -9.44
N ASN A 290 2.61 3.97 -9.64
CA ASN A 290 2.95 2.60 -9.23
C ASN A 290 2.88 1.62 -10.40
N GLN A 291 3.54 0.47 -10.24
CA GLN A 291 3.21 -0.77 -10.91
C GLN A 291 2.37 -1.63 -9.97
N TYR A 292 1.09 -1.84 -10.31
CA TYR A 292 0.17 -2.73 -9.62
C TYR A 292 0.19 -4.11 -10.27
N MET A 293 0.14 -5.14 -9.43
CA MET A 293 0.03 -6.54 -9.82
C MET A 293 -1.28 -7.07 -9.25
N VAL A 294 -2.21 -7.40 -10.15
CA VAL A 294 -3.53 -7.93 -9.80
C VAL A 294 -3.58 -9.40 -10.19
N VAL A 295 -3.62 -10.28 -9.20
CA VAL A 295 -3.75 -11.73 -9.39
C VAL A 295 -5.21 -12.12 -9.26
N ASP A 296 -5.75 -12.82 -10.24
CA ASP A 296 -7.08 -13.39 -10.20
C ASP A 296 -7.00 -14.89 -9.87
N LEU A 297 -7.34 -15.26 -8.63
CA LEU A 297 -7.27 -16.65 -8.19
C LEU A 297 -8.27 -17.56 -8.92
N SER A 298 -9.38 -17.01 -9.44
CA SER A 298 -10.36 -17.79 -10.19
C SER A 298 -9.82 -18.31 -11.53
N LYS A 299 -8.74 -17.71 -12.03
CA LYS A 299 -8.05 -18.08 -13.27
C LYS A 299 -6.90 -19.07 -13.05
N VAL A 300 -6.61 -19.44 -11.81
CA VAL A 300 -5.57 -20.39 -11.45
C VAL A 300 -6.20 -21.69 -10.95
N SER A 301 -5.89 -22.81 -11.63
CA SER A 301 -6.25 -24.15 -11.19
C SER A 301 -4.98 -24.91 -10.83
N LEU A 302 -4.70 -25.03 -9.53
CA LEU A 302 -3.49 -25.69 -9.02
C LEU A 302 -3.33 -27.11 -9.58
N GLY A 303 -2.09 -27.50 -9.86
CA GLY A 303 -1.72 -28.79 -10.44
C GLY A 303 -2.16 -29.00 -11.90
N ASN A 304 -2.75 -27.99 -12.54
CA ASN A 304 -3.37 -28.14 -13.86
C ASN A 304 -3.02 -27.01 -14.81
N ARG A 305 -3.61 -25.81 -14.62
CA ARG A 305 -3.53 -24.74 -15.63
C ARG A 305 -3.63 -23.33 -15.03
N ILE A 306 -3.00 -22.39 -15.74
CA ILE A 306 -3.11 -20.95 -15.52
C ILE A 306 -3.78 -20.36 -16.76
N GLN A 307 -4.97 -19.80 -16.60
CA GLN A 307 -5.72 -19.17 -17.69
C GLN A 307 -5.19 -17.75 -17.96
N ASP A 308 -5.45 -17.22 -19.15
CA ASP A 308 -5.23 -15.80 -19.43
C ASP A 308 -6.13 -14.96 -18.50
N GLY A 309 -5.62 -13.80 -18.09
CA GLY A 309 -6.18 -12.93 -17.06
C GLY A 309 -5.83 -13.29 -15.62
N ALA A 310 -5.01 -14.32 -15.37
CA ALA A 310 -4.57 -14.69 -14.03
C ALA A 310 -3.62 -13.68 -13.38
N LEU A 311 -2.87 -12.91 -14.17
CA LEU A 311 -2.06 -11.80 -13.68
C LEU A 311 -2.21 -10.59 -14.62
N THR A 312 -2.74 -9.49 -14.11
CA THR A 312 -2.76 -8.21 -14.83
C THR A 312 -1.76 -7.25 -14.19
N ILE A 313 -0.89 -6.68 -15.02
CA ILE A 313 0.06 -5.63 -14.59
C ILE A 313 -0.47 -4.29 -15.06
N VAL A 314 -0.54 -3.33 -14.15
CA VAL A 314 -1.05 -1.97 -14.40
C VAL A 314 0.01 -0.97 -13.98
N GLU A 315 0.34 -0.03 -14.85
CA GLU A 315 1.33 1.01 -14.56
C GLU A 315 0.77 2.39 -14.86
N GLN A 316 1.03 3.33 -13.95
CA GLN A 316 0.58 4.71 -14.05
C GLN A 316 1.76 5.67 -14.07
N ILE A 317 1.59 6.73 -14.88
CA ILE A 317 2.29 8.02 -14.78
C ILE A 317 1.25 9.15 -14.92
N PRO A 318 1.61 10.43 -14.70
CA PRO A 318 0.69 11.53 -15.03
C PRO A 318 0.24 11.45 -16.50
N GLY A 319 -1.07 11.47 -16.72
CA GLY A 319 -1.69 11.46 -18.04
C GLY A 319 -1.84 10.09 -18.71
N LEU A 320 -1.25 9.01 -18.18
CA LEU A 320 -1.28 7.69 -18.83
C LEU A 320 -1.35 6.55 -17.82
N VAL A 321 -2.23 5.58 -18.12
CA VAL A 321 -2.26 4.26 -17.47
C VAL A 321 -2.18 3.20 -18.55
N VAL A 322 -1.23 2.29 -18.43
CA VAL A 322 -1.06 1.13 -19.32
C VAL A 322 -1.28 -0.13 -18.51
N TYR A 323 -1.98 -1.11 -19.08
CA TYR A 323 -2.12 -2.42 -18.47
C TYR A 323 -2.00 -3.54 -19.49
N SER A 324 -1.54 -4.70 -19.04
CA SER A 324 -1.44 -5.91 -19.86
C SER A 324 -1.60 -7.18 -19.03
N ASP A 325 -2.06 -8.25 -19.69
CA ASP A 325 -2.05 -9.60 -19.13
C ASP A 325 -0.64 -10.18 -19.17
N GLN A 326 -0.14 -10.62 -18.01
CA GLN A 326 1.16 -11.23 -17.79
C GLN A 326 1.05 -12.64 -17.20
N SER A 327 -0.07 -13.33 -17.43
CA SER A 327 -0.27 -14.73 -17.03
C SER A 327 0.83 -15.66 -17.58
N GLN A 328 1.42 -15.30 -18.72
CA GLN A 328 2.57 -16.03 -19.28
C GLN A 328 3.79 -16.04 -18.35
N ALA A 329 4.04 -14.96 -17.61
CA ALA A 329 5.14 -14.92 -16.65
C ALA A 329 4.91 -15.88 -15.47
N LEU A 330 3.65 -16.05 -15.03
CA LEU A 330 3.30 -17.05 -14.02
C LEU A 330 3.51 -18.48 -14.54
N ARG A 331 3.17 -18.76 -15.81
CA ARG A 331 3.49 -20.05 -16.45
C ARG A 331 4.99 -20.32 -16.53
N GLN A 332 5.80 -19.27 -16.68
CA GLN A 332 7.27 -19.37 -16.62
C GLN A 332 7.83 -19.42 -15.20
N GLY A 333 6.99 -19.14 -14.19
CA GLY A 333 7.25 -19.45 -12.80
C GLY A 333 7.30 -18.25 -11.86
N TYR A 334 7.42 -17.00 -12.33
CA TYR A 334 7.44 -15.84 -11.42
C TYR A 334 7.22 -14.47 -12.10
N TRP A 335 6.77 -13.50 -11.30
CA TRP A 335 6.77 -12.07 -11.62
C TRP A 335 7.44 -11.26 -10.50
N PRO A 336 8.57 -10.58 -10.75
CA PRO A 336 9.20 -9.68 -9.78
C PRO A 336 8.78 -8.21 -9.97
N SER A 337 8.81 -7.41 -8.90
CA SER A 337 8.59 -5.96 -8.98
C SER A 337 9.52 -5.19 -8.04
N TYR A 338 10.10 -4.09 -8.52
CA TYR A 338 11.25 -3.44 -7.87
C TYR A 338 11.45 -1.96 -8.27
N ASN A 339 10.37 -1.18 -8.40
CA ASN A 339 10.40 0.28 -8.65
C ASN A 339 11.04 0.72 -9.99
N VAL A 340 11.02 -0.15 -10.99
CA VAL A 340 11.38 0.20 -12.37
C VAL A 340 10.22 -0.25 -13.27
N PRO A 341 9.67 0.64 -14.12
CA PRO A 341 8.53 0.29 -14.94
C PRO A 341 8.84 -0.83 -15.93
N PHE A 342 7.87 -1.73 -16.10
CA PHE A 342 7.91 -2.84 -17.04
C PHE A 342 7.49 -2.40 -18.45
N HIS A 343 6.38 -1.67 -18.58
CA HIS A 343 5.87 -1.29 -19.88
C HIS A 343 6.82 -0.26 -20.52
N PRO A 344 7.34 -0.52 -21.74
CA PRO A 344 8.33 0.35 -22.37
C PRO A 344 7.87 1.81 -22.53
N GLU A 345 6.59 2.03 -22.80
CA GLU A 345 6.01 3.36 -22.89
C GLU A 345 6.12 4.13 -21.57
N ILE A 346 5.73 3.49 -20.47
CA ILE A 346 5.84 4.06 -19.12
C ILE A 346 7.30 4.33 -18.76
N TYR A 347 8.20 3.36 -18.99
CA TYR A 347 9.63 3.47 -18.74
C TYR A 347 10.25 4.67 -19.47
N ASN A 348 9.92 4.85 -20.75
CA ASN A 348 10.44 5.91 -21.59
C ASN A 348 9.89 7.28 -21.19
N LEU A 349 8.56 7.42 -21.09
CA LEU A 349 7.90 8.70 -20.80
C LEU A 349 8.24 9.24 -19.41
N SER A 350 8.38 8.36 -18.42
CA SER A 350 8.78 8.75 -17.06
C SER A 350 10.27 9.08 -16.91
N GLY A 351 11.08 8.88 -17.96
CA GLY A 351 12.47 9.32 -18.02
C GLY A 351 13.50 8.33 -17.47
N TYR A 352 13.16 7.05 -17.27
CA TYR A 352 14.13 6.06 -16.77
C TYR A 352 15.27 5.80 -17.77
N GLY A 353 15.00 5.82 -19.08
CA GLY A 353 16.05 5.64 -20.10
C GLY A 353 17.16 6.69 -20.01
N GLU A 354 16.80 7.95 -19.76
CA GLU A 354 17.77 9.03 -19.54
C GLU A 354 18.54 8.86 -18.22
N MET A 355 17.85 8.41 -17.17
CA MET A 355 18.50 8.11 -15.90
C MET A 355 19.49 6.95 -16.02
N TRP A 356 19.17 5.91 -16.80
CA TRP A 356 20.08 4.81 -17.07
C TRP A 356 21.35 5.31 -17.78
N LYS A 357 21.22 6.10 -18.86
CA LYS A 357 22.38 6.68 -19.55
C LYS A 357 23.28 7.51 -18.63
N ARG A 358 22.68 8.28 -17.70
CA ARG A 358 23.41 9.23 -16.84
C ARG A 358 23.94 8.64 -15.54
N ARG A 359 23.27 7.61 -15.00
CA ARG A 359 23.49 7.11 -13.62
C ARG A 359 23.71 5.60 -13.54
N GLY A 360 23.59 4.89 -14.66
CA GLY A 360 23.92 3.47 -14.76
C GLY A 360 22.78 2.53 -14.39
N GLU A 361 23.15 1.27 -14.12
CA GLU A 361 22.26 0.11 -14.11
C GLU A 361 21.14 0.14 -13.05
N ASP A 362 21.21 1.01 -12.04
CA ASP A 362 20.17 1.11 -11.00
C ASP A 362 18.79 1.50 -11.58
N PHE A 363 18.75 2.08 -12.79
CA PHE A 363 17.55 2.49 -13.51
C PHE A 363 17.21 1.57 -14.69
N SER A 364 17.97 0.50 -14.90
CA SER A 364 17.66 -0.53 -15.90
C SER A 364 16.63 -1.50 -15.34
N TYR A 365 15.57 -1.79 -16.09
CA TYR A 365 14.57 -2.79 -15.68
C TYR A 365 15.23 -4.15 -15.44
N ASP A 366 16.09 -4.59 -16.35
CA ASP A 366 16.68 -5.93 -16.28
C ASP A 366 17.92 -6.03 -15.41
N LEU A 367 18.68 -4.94 -15.28
CA LEU A 367 20.04 -4.97 -14.72
C LEU A 367 20.17 -4.27 -13.37
N CYS A 368 19.09 -3.68 -12.84
CA CYS A 368 19.14 -3.15 -11.48
C CYS A 368 19.45 -4.29 -10.47
N PRO A 369 20.06 -3.98 -9.31
CA PRO A 369 20.49 -5.00 -8.35
C PRO A 369 19.39 -5.99 -7.95
N ARG A 370 18.16 -5.50 -7.74
CA ARG A 370 17.01 -6.33 -7.36
C ARG A 370 16.55 -7.25 -8.48
N ALA A 371 16.52 -6.78 -9.73
CA ALA A 371 16.23 -7.61 -10.89
C ALA A 371 17.24 -8.77 -11.00
N LYS A 372 18.53 -8.49 -10.81
CA LYS A 372 19.59 -9.51 -10.85
C LYS A 372 19.46 -10.53 -9.71
N ILE A 373 19.17 -10.07 -8.49
CA ILE A 373 18.97 -10.95 -7.33
C ILE A 373 17.74 -11.83 -7.53
N PHE A 374 16.58 -11.27 -7.90
CA PHE A 374 15.39 -12.06 -8.17
C PHE A 374 15.62 -13.08 -9.30
N ARG A 375 16.24 -12.67 -10.41
CA ARG A 375 16.54 -13.58 -11.53
C ARG A 375 17.42 -14.76 -11.10
N ARG A 376 18.43 -14.52 -10.25
CA ARG A 376 19.33 -15.56 -9.73
C ARG A 376 18.63 -16.48 -8.72
N ASP A 377 17.83 -15.91 -7.81
CA ASP A 377 17.44 -16.59 -6.56
C ASP A 377 15.98 -17.04 -6.50
N GLN A 378 15.09 -16.57 -7.39
CA GLN A 378 13.66 -16.88 -7.34
C GLN A 378 13.35 -18.39 -7.41
N SER A 379 14.21 -19.17 -8.09
CA SER A 379 14.05 -20.63 -8.20
C SER A 379 14.31 -21.35 -6.87
N GLY A 380 14.94 -20.69 -5.91
CA GLY A 380 15.10 -21.17 -4.54
C GLY A 380 13.82 -21.09 -3.70
N VAL A 381 12.78 -20.40 -4.18
CA VAL A 381 11.46 -20.34 -3.53
C VAL A 381 10.66 -21.59 -3.88
N LYS A 382 10.43 -22.43 -2.87
CA LYS A 382 9.74 -23.73 -2.96
C LYS A 382 8.47 -23.80 -2.12
N ASP A 383 8.33 -22.87 -1.18
CA ASP A 383 7.26 -22.83 -0.19
C ASP A 383 7.19 -21.43 0.44
N LEU A 384 6.25 -21.24 1.37
CA LEU A 384 6.06 -19.98 2.05
C LEU A 384 7.28 -19.59 2.91
N ALA A 385 8.01 -20.55 3.48
CA ALA A 385 9.18 -20.28 4.30
C ALA A 385 10.35 -19.71 3.47
N SER A 386 10.66 -20.32 2.33
CA SER A 386 11.65 -19.84 1.37
C SER A 386 11.23 -18.53 0.68
N MET A 387 9.92 -18.29 0.51
CA MET A 387 9.39 -16.99 0.08
C MET A 387 9.70 -15.88 1.11
N LYS A 388 9.48 -16.14 2.41
CA LYS A 388 9.88 -15.19 3.47
C LYS A 388 11.37 -14.88 3.41
N LEU A 389 12.22 -15.90 3.20
CA LEU A 389 13.68 -15.74 3.16
C LEU A 389 14.15 -14.84 2.01
N ILE A 390 13.63 -15.02 0.79
CA ILE A 390 14.01 -14.14 -0.34
C ILE A 390 13.50 -12.72 -0.13
N MET A 391 12.29 -12.55 0.42
CA MET A 391 11.69 -11.24 0.64
C MET A 391 12.29 -10.47 1.84
N ARG A 392 13.02 -11.16 2.72
CA ARG A 392 13.89 -10.59 3.77
C ARG A 392 15.36 -10.50 3.37
N TYR A 393 15.72 -10.86 2.14
CA TYR A 393 17.12 -10.92 1.71
C TYR A 393 17.82 -9.55 1.63
N ASN A 394 18.99 -9.47 2.26
CA ASN A 394 19.88 -8.30 2.17
C ASN A 394 21.31 -8.69 1.79
N ASN A 395 22.03 -9.34 2.72
CA ASN A 395 23.39 -9.88 2.52
C ASN A 395 24.39 -8.93 1.79
N TYR A 396 24.21 -7.61 1.91
CA TYR A 396 24.89 -6.63 1.06
C TYR A 396 26.42 -6.63 1.15
N LYS A 397 26.97 -7.18 2.22
CA LYS A 397 28.41 -7.31 2.45
C LYS A 397 29.06 -8.39 1.59
N LYS A 398 28.29 -9.40 1.18
CA LYS A 398 28.79 -10.57 0.43
C LYS A 398 28.18 -10.69 -0.96
N ASP A 399 26.95 -10.19 -1.16
CA ASP A 399 26.30 -10.28 -2.47
C ASP A 399 27.00 -9.37 -3.50
N PRO A 400 27.53 -9.93 -4.60
CA PRO A 400 28.21 -9.14 -5.62
C PRO A 400 27.30 -8.11 -6.30
N TYR A 401 25.99 -8.36 -6.39
CA TYR A 401 25.04 -7.42 -7.01
C TYR A 401 24.76 -6.21 -6.10
N ALA A 402 24.93 -6.37 -4.79
CA ALA A 402 24.76 -5.28 -3.83
C ALA A 402 25.94 -4.28 -3.84
N LYS A 403 27.13 -4.71 -4.30
CA LYS A 403 28.36 -3.88 -4.36
C LYS A 403 28.65 -3.17 -3.02
N GLY A 404 28.43 -3.86 -1.90
CA GLY A 404 28.65 -3.30 -0.56
C GLY A 404 27.64 -2.22 -0.13
N HIS A 405 26.55 -2.00 -0.89
CA HIS A 405 25.51 -1.02 -0.55
C HIS A 405 24.27 -1.70 0.06
N PRO A 406 23.85 -1.34 1.29
CA PRO A 406 22.81 -2.07 2.03
C PRO A 406 21.40 -1.93 1.48
N CYS A 407 21.20 -1.11 0.45
CA CYS A 407 19.92 -0.96 -0.25
C CYS A 407 19.92 -1.44 -1.70
N LYS A 408 21.02 -2.01 -2.19
CA LYS A 408 21.07 -2.65 -3.51
C LYS A 408 20.69 -4.14 -3.40
N THR A 409 19.56 -4.41 -2.75
CA THR A 409 19.08 -5.76 -2.40
C THR A 409 17.55 -5.77 -2.27
N ILE A 410 16.91 -6.93 -2.01
CA ILE A 410 15.45 -7.10 -1.89
C ILE A 410 14.84 -6.43 -0.63
N CYS A 411 15.56 -6.42 0.48
CA CYS A 411 15.14 -5.74 1.70
C CYS A 411 16.21 -4.77 2.20
N CYS A 412 16.15 -3.53 1.70
CA CYS A 412 17.09 -2.44 2.00
C CYS A 412 17.24 -2.13 3.50
N ARG A 413 18.47 -1.83 3.93
CA ARG A 413 18.84 -1.38 5.27
C ARG A 413 19.61 -0.06 5.21
N ASN A 414 18.93 1.04 4.94
CA ASN A 414 19.59 2.35 4.71
C ASN A 414 20.28 2.87 5.98
N ASP A 415 19.82 2.41 7.15
CA ASP A 415 20.38 2.66 8.46
C ASP A 415 21.79 2.05 8.62
N LEU A 416 22.15 1.04 7.82
CA LEU A 416 23.47 0.40 7.86
C LEU A 416 24.48 1.00 6.87
N ARG A 417 24.16 2.14 6.23
CA ARG A 417 25.11 2.83 5.35
C ARG A 417 26.28 3.39 6.16
N ARG A 418 27.50 3.22 5.65
CA ARG A 418 28.72 3.79 6.24
C ARG A 418 28.72 5.32 6.27
N LYS A 419 28.11 5.96 5.27
CA LYS A 419 28.04 7.42 5.14
C LYS A 419 26.58 7.83 4.99
N GLY A 420 26.14 8.76 5.85
CA GLY A 420 24.75 9.22 5.89
C GLY A 420 23.75 8.08 6.13
N PRO A 421 23.87 7.33 7.25
CA PRO A 421 22.85 6.37 7.63
C PRO A 421 21.54 7.11 7.92
N HIS A 422 20.43 6.55 7.47
CA HIS A 422 19.09 7.11 7.69
C HIS A 422 18.13 6.01 8.11
N PRO A 423 17.19 6.26 9.03
CA PRO A 423 16.24 5.27 9.52
C PRO A 423 15.15 5.04 8.46
N GLY A 424 15.50 4.30 7.42
CA GLY A 424 14.59 3.98 6.33
C GLY A 424 15.09 2.81 5.50
N GLY A 425 14.23 2.37 4.59
CA GLY A 425 14.42 1.16 3.82
C GLY A 425 13.29 0.20 4.09
N CYS A 426 13.58 -1.07 3.90
CA CYS A 426 12.63 -2.14 4.03
C CYS A 426 12.21 -2.36 5.49
N TYR A 427 10.91 -2.32 5.80
CA TYR A 427 10.42 -2.46 7.18
C TYR A 427 9.31 -3.48 7.39
N ASP A 428 8.90 -4.22 6.38
CA ASP A 428 7.97 -5.33 6.57
C ASP A 428 8.13 -6.37 5.48
N THR A 429 7.56 -7.55 5.70
CA THR A 429 7.14 -8.45 4.63
C THR A 429 5.76 -8.98 4.97
N LYS A 430 4.89 -9.07 3.96
CA LYS A 430 3.64 -9.84 3.97
C LYS A 430 3.77 -10.96 2.96
N VAL A 431 3.35 -12.17 3.33
CA VAL A 431 3.30 -13.34 2.44
C VAL A 431 1.95 -14.04 2.55
N THR A 432 1.47 -14.59 1.45
CA THR A 432 0.33 -15.50 1.43
C THR A 432 0.55 -16.55 0.33
N ASP A 433 -0.25 -17.60 0.37
CA ASP A 433 -0.36 -18.57 -0.71
C ASP A 433 -1.80 -18.69 -1.23
N PHE A 434 -2.01 -19.51 -2.25
CA PHE A 434 -3.32 -19.67 -2.89
C PHE A 434 -4.41 -20.02 -1.87
N HIS A 435 -4.16 -20.96 -0.97
CA HIS A 435 -5.13 -21.46 -0.01
C HIS A 435 -5.37 -20.49 1.15
N MET A 436 -4.30 -19.88 1.67
CA MET A 436 -4.37 -18.85 2.70
C MET A 436 -5.17 -17.64 2.20
N ALA A 437 -4.89 -17.18 0.98
CA ALA A 437 -5.54 -16.01 0.40
C ALA A 437 -7.06 -16.18 0.26
N GLN A 438 -7.54 -17.38 -0.10
CA GLN A 438 -8.97 -17.70 -0.16
C GLN A 438 -9.69 -17.54 1.19
N HIS A 439 -8.94 -17.65 2.29
CA HIS A 439 -9.45 -17.49 3.66
C HIS A 439 -9.02 -16.16 4.29
N PHE A 440 -8.55 -15.20 3.49
CA PHE A 440 -8.04 -13.91 3.94
C PHE A 440 -6.88 -14.00 4.94
N VAL A 441 -6.08 -15.07 4.85
CA VAL A 441 -4.93 -15.32 5.71
C VAL A 441 -3.65 -14.85 5.04
N ALA A 442 -2.77 -14.22 5.80
CA ALA A 442 -1.40 -13.92 5.44
C ALA A 442 -0.49 -14.13 6.64
N GLU A 443 0.82 -14.18 6.42
CA GLU A 443 1.80 -13.99 7.48
C GLU A 443 2.55 -12.69 7.24
N ALA A 444 2.74 -11.91 8.30
CA ALA A 444 3.40 -10.62 8.21
C ALA A 444 4.44 -10.42 9.32
N VAL A 445 5.51 -9.71 9.00
CA VAL A 445 6.52 -9.26 9.95
C VAL A 445 6.70 -7.75 9.82
N ASN A 446 6.76 -7.04 10.95
CA ASN A 446 7.10 -5.62 11.00
C ASN A 446 8.53 -5.46 11.51
N GLY A 447 9.29 -4.55 10.92
CA GLY A 447 10.66 -4.24 11.23
C GLY A 447 11.66 -4.50 10.09
N PRO A 448 12.81 -3.82 10.13
CA PRO A 448 13.89 -4.06 9.18
C PRO A 448 14.48 -5.47 9.32
N THR A 449 14.92 -6.05 8.20
CA THR A 449 15.45 -7.43 8.19
C THR A 449 16.68 -7.61 9.08
N THR A 450 16.68 -8.67 9.89
CA THR A 450 17.81 -9.17 10.69
C THR A 450 18.47 -10.40 10.04
N GLN A 451 17.96 -10.84 8.88
CA GLN A 451 18.44 -12.04 8.19
C GLN A 451 19.93 -11.98 7.88
N GLY A 452 20.62 -13.12 8.03
CA GLY A 452 22.05 -13.23 7.76
C GLY A 452 22.94 -12.56 8.81
N GLY A 453 22.42 -12.39 10.04
CA GLY A 453 23.16 -11.79 11.17
C GLY A 453 23.25 -10.27 11.09
N LEU A 454 22.32 -9.61 10.39
CA LEU A 454 22.22 -8.15 10.44
C LEU A 454 21.69 -7.71 11.80
N PRO A 455 22.20 -6.62 12.38
CA PRO A 455 21.77 -6.17 13.70
C PRO A 455 20.30 -5.72 13.64
N ALA A 456 19.56 -6.03 14.71
CA ALA A 456 18.24 -5.47 14.96
C ALA A 456 18.31 -3.93 14.92
N PHE A 457 17.32 -3.30 14.29
CA PHE A 457 17.25 -1.85 14.26
C PHE A 457 16.82 -1.32 15.63
N SER A 458 17.48 -0.26 16.11
CA SER A 458 17.13 0.43 17.36
C SER A 458 17.05 1.94 17.14
N TRP A 459 15.97 2.55 17.64
CA TRP A 459 15.79 4.00 17.61
C TRP A 459 16.83 4.76 18.44
N SER A 460 17.51 4.11 19.39
CA SER A 460 18.60 4.73 20.14
C SER A 460 19.73 5.26 19.26
N GLN A 461 19.90 4.70 18.05
CA GLN A 461 20.88 5.15 17.05
C GLN A 461 20.38 6.32 16.19
N PHE A 462 19.08 6.64 16.23
CA PHE A 462 18.41 7.63 15.39
C PHE A 462 17.44 8.51 16.20
N ASN A 463 17.85 8.90 17.40
CA ASN A 463 17.03 9.62 18.39
C ASN A 463 16.46 10.98 17.90
N HIS A 464 17.04 11.59 16.88
CA HIS A 464 16.56 12.84 16.29
C HIS A 464 15.32 12.70 15.40
N THR A 465 14.99 11.47 14.98
CA THR A 465 13.77 11.21 14.20
C THR A 465 12.60 11.05 15.15
N ILE A 466 11.46 11.69 14.91
CA ILE A 466 10.27 11.54 15.76
C ILE A 466 9.65 10.13 15.53
N HIS A 467 9.45 9.39 16.61
CA HIS A 467 9.00 7.98 16.60
C HIS A 467 8.08 7.63 17.80
N GLN A 468 7.14 8.51 18.13
CA GLN A 468 6.20 8.32 19.24
C GLN A 468 5.39 7.02 19.08
N GLY A 469 5.26 6.27 20.16
CA GLY A 469 4.50 5.01 20.20
C GLY A 469 5.13 3.84 19.43
N LEU A 470 6.32 4.02 18.84
CA LEU A 470 7.02 2.95 18.14
C LEU A 470 7.85 2.10 19.11
N PRO A 471 7.95 0.76 18.89
CA PRO A 471 8.88 -0.09 19.63
C PRO A 471 10.31 0.45 19.58
N PRO A 472 11.09 0.41 20.67
CA PRO A 472 12.44 0.94 20.71
C PRO A 472 13.43 0.14 19.86
N THR A 473 13.18 -1.16 19.69
CA THR A 473 14.02 -2.09 18.92
C THR A 473 13.13 -3.04 18.13
N TYR A 474 13.57 -3.42 16.93
CA TYR A 474 12.82 -4.28 16.01
C TYR A 474 13.54 -5.61 15.83
N ASN A 475 12.98 -6.65 16.45
CA ASN A 475 13.41 -8.04 16.29
C ASN A 475 12.20 -8.98 16.31
N PHE A 476 11.12 -8.57 15.64
CA PHE A 476 9.89 -9.34 15.56
C PHE A 476 10.02 -10.49 14.55
N THR A 477 9.14 -11.47 14.70
CA THR A 477 9.01 -12.63 13.80
C THR A 477 7.72 -12.52 13.00
N PHE A 478 7.56 -13.39 12.00
CA PHE A 478 6.30 -13.47 11.27
C PHE A 478 5.18 -13.91 12.19
N VAL A 479 4.03 -13.24 12.09
CA VAL A 479 2.78 -13.62 12.75
C VAL A 479 1.69 -13.84 11.72
N THR A 480 0.79 -14.77 12.00
CA THR A 480 -0.39 -15.05 11.17
C THR A 480 -1.43 -13.94 11.36
N MET A 481 -1.92 -13.42 10.24
CA MET A 481 -2.99 -12.44 10.16
C MET A 481 -4.21 -13.14 9.58
N GLN A 482 -5.24 -13.31 10.39
CA GLN A 482 -6.45 -14.04 10.01
C GLN A 482 -7.68 -13.36 10.64
N PRO A 483 -8.74 -13.09 9.87
CA PRO A 483 -9.97 -12.57 10.44
C PRO A 483 -10.68 -13.63 11.29
N VAL A 484 -11.21 -13.20 12.43
CA VAL A 484 -11.97 -14.05 13.36
C VAL A 484 -13.48 -13.83 13.18
N LEU A 485 -13.88 -12.59 12.86
CA LEU A 485 -15.26 -12.18 12.69
C LEU A 485 -15.82 -12.49 11.30
N PHE A 486 -15.01 -12.82 10.29
CA PHE A 486 -15.51 -13.12 8.93
C PHE A 486 -16.40 -14.37 8.85
N GLN A 487 -16.40 -15.21 9.90
CA GLN A 487 -17.32 -16.34 10.02
C GLN A 487 -18.73 -15.86 10.45
N PRO A 488 -19.80 -16.55 10.02
CA PRO A 488 -21.20 -16.19 10.33
C PRO A 488 -21.50 -15.94 11.80
#